data_AF-A0AAF1BW51-F1
#
_entry.id   AF-A0AAF1BW51-F1
#
_cell.length_a   1.000
_cell.length_b   1.000
_cell.length_c   1.000
_cell.angle_alpha   90.00
_cell.angle_beta   90.00
_cell.angle_gamma   90.00
#
_symmetry.space_group_name_H-M   'P 1'
#
loop_
_entity.id
_entity.type
_entity.pdbx_description
1 polymer ?
#
loop_
_entity_poly.entity_id
_entity_poly.type
_entity_poly.pdbx_seq_one_letter_code
_entity_poly.pdbx_strand_id
1 'polypeptide(L)'
;MNNYTYVDESGRHMGGRWRTVAIALGVIIALTLAGILAWLMTHRSHAVVAEPTTVTSSNTASSVATSSEATTSTEAQDAPTEYTTDEKCGNQAQAVLSNYTSPAQLYCDGNWMYAGDYPSDHQSLYYWTEAGWKSYDTDGTTGIADYPCYKPTSLKAHGIPDRLTSMLTVCEPESSGTADDEFAWLGPGVQCDGRYILIVESVLVGPGENLFDKAAAGQQKWPGSSVTSGSACSSMRSTVDGKDVYAIYYDAGHSVDKVCALKAKYGGNARSMNNAGDFSDPC
;
A
#
# COMPACT_ATOMS: atom_id res chain seq x y z
N MET A 1 37.66 37.73 -38.19
CA MET A 1 37.59 37.95 -36.72
C MET A 1 36.13 38.05 -36.35
N ASN A 2 35.62 37.05 -35.63
CA ASN A 2 34.61 37.16 -34.56
C ASN A 2 34.25 35.73 -34.12
N ASN A 3 34.99 35.26 -33.11
CA ASN A 3 34.62 34.11 -32.31
C ASN A 3 33.49 34.53 -31.38
N TYR A 4 32.34 33.86 -31.42
CA TYR A 4 31.38 33.90 -30.33
C TYR A 4 31.71 32.75 -29.37
N THR A 5 32.30 33.12 -28.25
CA THR A 5 32.50 32.28 -27.07
C THR A 5 31.16 32.12 -26.36
N TYR A 6 30.71 30.88 -26.17
CA TYR A 6 29.68 30.55 -25.18
C TYR A 6 30.41 30.25 -23.87
N VAL A 7 30.11 31.04 -22.83
CA VAL A 7 30.61 30.86 -21.46
C VAL A 7 29.47 30.24 -20.66
N ASP A 8 29.74 29.13 -19.99
CA ASP A 8 28.86 28.51 -19.00
C ASP A 8 29.52 28.67 -17.60
N GLU A 9 28.70 29.06 -16.63
CA GLU A 9 29.01 29.27 -15.21
C GLU A 9 29.15 27.94 -14.47
N SER A 10 30.25 27.22 -14.68
CA SER A 10 30.70 26.25 -13.69
C SER A 10 32.19 25.95 -13.87
N GLY A 11 33.02 26.78 -13.22
CA GLY A 11 34.47 26.60 -13.17
C GLY A 11 34.90 25.33 -12.43
N ARG A 12 34.72 24.14 -13.03
CA ARG A 12 35.39 22.90 -12.62
C ARG A 12 35.88 22.11 -13.83
N HIS A 13 37.19 21.91 -13.86
CA HIS A 13 37.91 21.04 -14.78
C HIS A 13 37.28 19.64 -14.86
N MET A 14 36.81 19.25 -16.04
CA MET A 14 36.36 17.89 -16.33
C MET A 14 37.49 17.10 -17.02
N GLY A 15 38.21 16.32 -16.23
CA GLY A 15 39.18 15.35 -16.70
C GLY A 15 38.51 14.10 -17.27
N GLY A 16 38.79 13.83 -18.56
CA GLY A 16 39.13 12.52 -19.11
C GLY A 16 38.13 11.35 -19.12
N ARG A 17 37.00 11.38 -18.40
CA ARG A 17 36.15 10.18 -18.20
C ARG A 17 34.73 10.24 -18.78
N TRP A 18 34.41 11.25 -19.59
CA TRP A 18 33.08 11.37 -20.22
C TRP A 18 33.01 10.75 -21.64
N ARG A 19 34.16 10.49 -22.29
CA ARG A 19 34.17 10.04 -23.70
C ARG A 19 33.78 8.57 -23.90
N THR A 20 33.74 7.75 -22.86
CA THR A 20 33.41 6.31 -22.94
C THR A 20 31.94 5.98 -22.71
N VAL A 21 31.15 6.86 -22.07
CA VAL A 21 29.73 6.59 -21.78
C VAL A 21 28.83 6.88 -22.99
N ALA A 22 29.20 7.83 -23.85
CA ALA A 22 28.39 8.20 -25.01
C ALA A 22 28.40 7.17 -26.16
N ILE A 23 29.42 6.30 -26.25
CA ILE A 23 29.53 5.31 -27.34
C ILE A 23 28.73 4.03 -27.02
N ALA A 24 28.59 3.66 -25.75
CA ALA A 24 27.88 2.44 -25.34
C ALA A 24 26.35 2.54 -25.53
N LEU A 25 25.77 3.75 -25.45
CA LEU A 25 24.33 3.98 -25.62
C LEU A 25 23.87 3.94 -27.10
N GLY A 26 24.76 4.22 -28.06
CA GLY A 26 24.41 4.22 -29.49
C GLY A 26 24.28 2.81 -30.11
N VAL A 27 25.04 1.83 -29.61
CA VAL A 27 25.06 0.46 -30.19
C VAL A 27 23.85 -0.38 -29.74
N ILE A 28 23.32 -0.12 -28.54
CA ILE A 28 22.19 -0.88 -27.98
C ILE A 28 20.87 -0.51 -28.67
N ILE A 29 20.67 0.75 -29.06
CA ILE A 29 19.46 1.21 -29.76
C ILE A 29 19.37 0.67 -31.20
N ALA A 30 20.51 0.44 -31.86
CA ALA A 30 20.54 -0.10 -33.22
C ALA A 30 20.20 -1.61 -33.29
N LEU A 31 20.48 -2.39 -32.22
CA LEU A 31 20.23 -3.83 -32.19
C LEU A 31 18.78 -4.20 -31.85
N THR A 32 18.03 -3.33 -31.17
CA THR A 32 16.61 -3.59 -30.84
C THR A 32 15.66 -3.33 -32.01
N LEU A 33 16.02 -2.46 -32.97
CA LEU A 33 15.18 -2.17 -34.14
C LEU A 33 15.28 -3.24 -35.24
N ALA A 34 16.39 -3.99 -35.33
CA ALA A 34 16.55 -5.08 -36.30
C ALA A 34 15.78 -6.36 -35.93
N GLY A 35 15.60 -6.65 -34.63
CA GLY A 35 14.86 -7.83 -34.16
C GLY A 35 13.35 -7.75 -34.37
N ILE A 36 12.76 -6.55 -34.27
CA ILE A 36 11.31 -6.34 -34.38
C ILE A 36 10.84 -6.43 -35.84
N LEU A 37 11.68 -6.02 -36.82
CA LEU A 37 11.38 -6.15 -38.24
C LEU A 37 11.43 -7.59 -38.77
N ALA A 38 12.21 -8.48 -38.15
CA ALA A 38 12.28 -9.89 -38.55
C ALA A 38 11.07 -10.73 -38.03
N TRP A 39 10.49 -10.34 -36.90
CA TRP A 39 9.34 -11.05 -36.31
C TRP A 39 8.00 -10.65 -36.95
N LEU A 40 7.89 -9.44 -37.50
CA LEU A 40 6.69 -8.97 -38.22
C LEU A 40 6.59 -9.48 -39.68
N MET A 41 7.69 -9.95 -40.28
CA MET A 41 7.72 -10.43 -41.67
C MET A 41 7.49 -11.95 -41.81
N THR A 42 7.34 -12.70 -40.70
CA THR A 42 7.14 -14.17 -40.72
C THR A 42 5.72 -14.63 -40.34
N HIS A 43 4.81 -13.71 -39.98
CA HIS A 43 3.43 -14.05 -39.57
C HIS A 43 2.30 -13.61 -40.51
N ARG A 44 2.59 -13.29 -41.79
CA ARG A 44 1.54 -13.05 -42.79
C ARG A 44 1.73 -13.86 -44.07
N SER A 45 1.07 -15.02 -44.11
CA SER A 45 0.59 -15.76 -45.30
C SER A 45 -0.33 -16.85 -44.73
N HIS A 46 -1.63 -16.90 -45.00
CA HIS A 46 -2.20 -17.31 -46.28
C HIS A 46 -3.46 -16.49 -46.64
N ALA A 47 -3.44 -15.87 -47.81
CA ALA A 47 -4.63 -15.60 -48.59
C ALA A 47 -4.80 -16.74 -49.59
N VAL A 48 -5.99 -17.34 -49.66
CA VAL A 48 -6.45 -18.08 -50.84
C VAL A 48 -7.68 -17.35 -51.35
N VAL A 49 -7.53 -16.76 -52.54
CA VAL A 49 -8.58 -16.12 -53.33
C VAL A 49 -9.16 -17.18 -54.27
N ALA A 50 -10.47 -17.31 -54.32
CA ALA A 50 -11.22 -17.58 -55.54
C ALA A 50 -12.68 -17.12 -55.38
N GLU A 51 -13.17 -16.50 -56.43
CA GLU A 51 -14.33 -15.62 -56.56
C GLU A 51 -15.60 -16.40 -57.02
N PRO A 52 -16.71 -15.77 -57.44
CA PRO A 52 -18.04 -15.99 -56.86
C PRO A 52 -18.97 -16.84 -57.74
N THR A 53 -20.07 -17.35 -57.16
CA THR A 53 -21.26 -17.68 -57.96
C THR A 53 -22.54 -17.44 -57.17
N THR A 54 -23.36 -16.56 -57.73
CA THR A 54 -24.75 -16.25 -57.44
C THR A 54 -25.67 -17.47 -57.51
N VAL A 55 -26.57 -17.61 -56.53
CA VAL A 55 -27.96 -18.00 -56.78
C VAL A 55 -28.90 -17.42 -55.72
N THR A 56 -29.81 -16.59 -56.23
CA THR A 56 -31.02 -16.07 -55.60
C THR A 56 -32.14 -17.10 -55.74
N SER A 57 -32.92 -17.34 -54.68
CA SER A 57 -34.41 -17.45 -54.64
C SER A 57 -34.84 -18.21 -53.39
N SER A 58 -35.49 -17.53 -52.45
CA SER A 58 -36.95 -17.57 -52.21
C SER A 58 -37.38 -18.67 -51.24
N ASN A 59 -37.83 -18.25 -50.06
CA ASN A 59 -39.25 -18.45 -49.73
C ASN A 59 -39.76 -17.41 -48.73
N THR A 60 -40.96 -16.93 -49.08
CA THR A 60 -41.73 -15.84 -48.50
C THR A 60 -42.70 -16.37 -47.44
N ALA A 61 -42.82 -15.59 -46.37
CA ALA A 61 -43.86 -15.38 -45.34
C ALA A 61 -45.18 -16.20 -45.26
N SER A 62 -45.58 -16.50 -44.02
CA SER A 62 -46.92 -16.29 -43.38
C SER A 62 -46.79 -16.63 -41.88
N SER A 63 -46.83 -15.68 -40.92
CA SER A 63 -47.98 -15.18 -40.12
C SER A 63 -48.99 -16.27 -39.69
N VAL A 64 -49.47 -16.40 -38.44
CA VAL A 64 -50.18 -15.47 -37.51
C VAL A 64 -50.18 -16.12 -36.09
N ALA A 65 -49.69 -15.46 -35.03
CA ALA A 65 -50.40 -14.76 -33.93
C ALA A 65 -51.42 -15.53 -33.02
N THR A 66 -51.08 -15.53 -31.72
CA THR A 66 -51.91 -15.21 -30.52
C THR A 66 -53.01 -16.16 -30.00
N SER A 67 -52.88 -16.55 -28.72
CA SER A 67 -53.83 -16.35 -27.58
C SER A 67 -53.80 -17.54 -26.62
N SER A 68 -53.13 -17.42 -25.46
CA SER A 68 -53.75 -17.13 -24.14
C SER A 68 -54.75 -18.19 -23.67
N GLU A 69 -54.29 -19.06 -22.75
CA GLU A 69 -55.14 -19.56 -21.67
C GLU A 69 -54.39 -19.39 -20.35
N ALA A 70 -54.94 -18.48 -19.54
CA ALA A 70 -54.59 -18.28 -18.15
C ALA A 70 -55.13 -19.47 -17.34
N THR A 71 -54.28 -20.06 -16.50
CA THR A 71 -54.76 -20.76 -15.30
C THR A 71 -54.03 -20.17 -14.12
N THR A 72 -54.76 -19.29 -13.44
CA THR A 72 -54.52 -18.85 -12.07
C THR A 72 -54.47 -20.06 -11.16
N SER A 73 -53.26 -20.43 -10.74
CA SER A 73 -53.03 -21.10 -9.46
C SER A 73 -52.12 -20.18 -8.67
N THR A 74 -52.76 -19.48 -7.75
CA THR A 74 -52.18 -18.77 -6.62
C THR A 74 -51.33 -19.75 -5.81
N GLU A 75 -50.07 -19.91 -6.21
CA GLU A 75 -49.06 -20.51 -5.37
C GLU A 75 -48.67 -19.44 -4.36
N ALA A 76 -49.06 -19.69 -3.12
CA ALA A 76 -48.82 -18.84 -1.99
C ALA A 76 -47.35 -18.44 -1.99
N GLN A 77 -47.11 -17.14 -2.03
CA GLN A 77 -45.82 -16.51 -1.79
C GLN A 77 -45.40 -16.90 -0.38
N ASP A 78 -44.70 -18.02 -0.28
CA ASP A 78 -44.05 -18.46 0.94
C ASP A 78 -43.06 -17.37 1.33
N ALA A 79 -43.03 -17.02 2.60
CA ALA A 79 -42.09 -16.04 3.14
C ALA A 79 -40.66 -16.45 2.73
N PRO A 80 -39.72 -15.51 2.56
CA PRO A 80 -38.42 -15.82 1.97
C PRO A 80 -37.74 -16.95 2.75
N THR A 81 -37.55 -18.09 2.10
CA THR A 81 -36.57 -19.08 2.55
C THR A 81 -35.25 -18.34 2.60
N GLU A 82 -34.74 -18.12 3.81
CA GLU A 82 -33.46 -17.47 4.00
C GLU A 82 -32.41 -18.23 3.20
N TYR A 83 -31.77 -17.56 2.23
CA TYR A 83 -30.75 -18.20 1.40
C TYR A 83 -29.66 -18.79 2.29
N THR A 84 -29.25 -20.02 2.01
CA THR A 84 -28.11 -20.65 2.69
C THR A 84 -26.80 -19.99 2.26
N THR A 85 -25.72 -20.14 3.05
CA THR A 85 -24.38 -19.65 2.66
C THR A 85 -23.94 -20.21 1.30
N ASP A 86 -24.21 -21.48 1.02
CA ASP A 86 -23.85 -22.10 -0.26
C ASP A 86 -24.60 -21.48 -1.44
N GLU A 87 -25.87 -21.12 -1.27
CA GLU A 87 -26.64 -20.42 -2.31
C GLU A 87 -26.16 -18.98 -2.50
N LYS A 88 -25.87 -18.27 -1.39
CA LYS A 88 -25.35 -16.89 -1.41
C LYS A 88 -23.99 -16.82 -2.08
N CYS A 89 -23.07 -17.72 -1.74
CA CYS A 89 -21.72 -17.76 -2.29
C CYS A 89 -21.66 -18.44 -3.66
N GLY A 90 -22.64 -19.25 -4.03
CA GLY A 90 -22.76 -19.91 -5.32
C GLY A 90 -23.58 -19.08 -6.32
N ASN A 91 -24.81 -19.53 -6.59
CA ASN A 91 -25.63 -18.96 -7.66
C ASN A 91 -25.93 -17.46 -7.48
N GLN A 92 -26.11 -16.98 -6.25
CA GLN A 92 -26.40 -15.57 -6.01
C GLN A 92 -25.17 -14.67 -6.24
N ALA A 93 -23.96 -15.19 -5.99
CA ALA A 93 -22.72 -14.47 -6.28
C ALA A 93 -22.48 -14.31 -7.79
N GLN A 94 -23.02 -15.20 -8.63
CA GLN A 94 -22.82 -15.13 -10.08
C GLN A 94 -23.35 -13.84 -10.70
N ALA A 95 -24.41 -13.25 -10.16
CA ALA A 95 -24.94 -11.96 -10.61
C ALA A 95 -23.96 -10.80 -10.41
N VAL A 96 -23.09 -10.89 -9.39
CA VAL A 96 -22.00 -9.94 -9.17
C VAL A 96 -20.82 -10.28 -10.09
N LEU A 97 -20.42 -11.56 -10.10
CA LEU A 97 -19.24 -12.04 -10.83
C LEU A 97 -19.37 -11.85 -12.35
N SER A 98 -20.57 -11.91 -12.92
CA SER A 98 -20.79 -11.71 -14.35
C SER A 98 -20.46 -10.30 -14.86
N ASN A 99 -20.24 -9.34 -13.95
CA ASN A 99 -19.84 -7.97 -14.31
C ASN A 99 -18.33 -7.80 -14.51
N TYR A 100 -17.54 -8.82 -14.15
CA TYR A 100 -16.08 -8.81 -14.24
C TYR A 100 -15.60 -9.54 -15.49
N THR A 101 -14.44 -9.15 -16.01
CA THR A 101 -13.83 -9.73 -17.22
C THR A 101 -13.14 -11.07 -16.93
N SER A 102 -12.48 -11.17 -15.78
CA SER A 102 -11.76 -12.32 -15.24
C SER A 102 -12.20 -12.57 -13.79
N PRO A 103 -13.48 -12.96 -13.58
CA PRO A 103 -14.07 -13.01 -12.25
C PRO A 103 -13.38 -14.00 -11.32
N ALA A 104 -13.09 -13.55 -10.11
CA ALA A 104 -12.67 -14.38 -8.99
C ALA A 104 -13.45 -14.00 -7.73
N GLN A 105 -13.96 -15.01 -7.02
CA GLN A 105 -14.47 -14.87 -5.67
C GLN A 105 -13.35 -15.27 -4.71
N LEU A 106 -12.70 -14.28 -4.11
CA LEU A 106 -11.54 -14.46 -3.23
C LEU A 106 -11.97 -14.84 -1.80
N TYR A 107 -13.15 -14.39 -1.39
CA TYR A 107 -13.75 -14.68 -0.10
C TYR A 107 -15.27 -14.69 -0.20
N CYS A 108 -15.93 -15.62 0.51
CA CYS A 108 -17.35 -15.55 0.81
C CYS A 108 -17.69 -16.37 2.06
N ASP A 109 -18.51 -15.80 2.96
CA ASP A 109 -19.03 -16.50 4.16
C ASP A 109 -20.57 -16.47 4.27
N GLY A 110 -21.24 -15.90 3.26
CA GLY A 110 -22.69 -15.73 3.21
C GLY A 110 -23.20 -14.42 3.81
N ASN A 111 -22.34 -13.65 4.49
CA ASN A 111 -22.64 -12.28 4.94
C ASN A 111 -21.79 -11.26 4.19
N TRP A 112 -20.55 -11.63 3.87
CA TRP A 112 -19.57 -10.82 3.16
C TRP A 112 -19.00 -11.61 1.98
N MET A 113 -18.64 -10.88 0.93
CA MET A 113 -17.96 -11.43 -0.24
C MET A 113 -16.91 -10.43 -0.73
N TYR A 114 -15.73 -10.94 -1.09
CA TYR A 114 -14.69 -10.17 -1.78
C TYR A 114 -14.45 -10.79 -3.14
N ALA A 115 -14.71 -10.01 -4.19
CA ALA A 115 -14.70 -10.50 -5.55
C ALA A 115 -14.28 -9.41 -6.53
N GLY A 116 -13.73 -9.82 -7.67
CA GLY A 116 -13.22 -8.88 -8.67
C GLY A 116 -12.59 -9.55 -9.87
N ASP A 117 -11.90 -8.73 -10.67
CA ASP A 117 -10.98 -9.21 -11.70
C ASP A 117 -9.67 -9.67 -11.02
N TYR A 118 -9.28 -10.93 -11.20
CA TYR A 118 -7.99 -11.43 -10.70
C TYR A 118 -7.03 -11.70 -11.88
N PRO A 119 -5.73 -11.31 -11.78
CA PRO A 119 -5.03 -10.77 -10.62
C PRO A 119 -4.97 -9.23 -10.56
N SER A 120 -5.99 -8.52 -11.05
CA SER A 120 -5.98 -7.05 -10.99
C SER A 120 -6.36 -6.55 -9.59
N ASP A 121 -6.24 -5.25 -9.42
CA ASP A 121 -6.66 -4.45 -8.27
C ASP A 121 -8.16 -4.07 -8.32
N HIS A 122 -8.87 -4.48 -9.39
CA HIS A 122 -10.29 -4.19 -9.57
C HIS A 122 -11.14 -5.21 -8.81
N GLN A 123 -11.08 -5.11 -7.49
CA GLN A 123 -11.77 -5.99 -6.53
C GLN A 123 -12.60 -5.15 -5.57
N SER A 124 -13.80 -5.64 -5.26
CA SER A 124 -14.77 -4.92 -4.45
C SER A 124 -15.26 -5.79 -3.29
N LEU A 125 -15.53 -5.13 -2.16
CA LEU A 125 -16.19 -5.73 -1.02
C LEU A 125 -17.71 -5.68 -1.21
N TYR A 126 -18.40 -6.75 -0.84
CA TYR A 126 -19.85 -6.89 -0.91
C TYR A 126 -20.42 -7.39 0.40
N TYR A 127 -21.64 -6.99 0.73
CA TYR A 127 -22.42 -7.48 1.86
C TYR A 127 -23.77 -8.02 1.40
N TRP A 128 -24.29 -9.02 2.11
CA TRP A 128 -25.58 -9.62 1.80
C TRP A 128 -26.74 -8.79 2.38
N THR A 129 -27.78 -8.60 1.58
CA THR A 129 -29.08 -8.04 2.01
C THR A 129 -30.21 -8.98 1.62
N GLU A 130 -31.43 -8.75 2.11
CA GLU A 130 -32.61 -9.51 1.69
C GLU A 130 -32.83 -9.49 0.16
N ALA A 131 -32.36 -8.44 -0.52
CA ALA A 131 -32.46 -8.27 -1.97
C ALA A 131 -31.24 -8.81 -2.75
N GLY A 132 -30.25 -9.41 -2.07
CA GLY A 132 -29.01 -9.92 -2.66
C GLY A 132 -27.76 -9.14 -2.27
N TRP A 133 -26.65 -9.42 -2.97
CA TRP A 133 -25.35 -8.78 -2.75
C TRP A 133 -25.37 -7.30 -3.13
N LYS A 134 -24.83 -6.46 -2.25
CA LYS A 134 -24.59 -5.03 -2.50
C LYS A 134 -23.12 -4.70 -2.32
N SER A 135 -22.59 -3.81 -3.16
CA SER A 135 -21.24 -3.28 -2.99
C SER A 135 -21.16 -2.50 -1.69
N TYR A 136 -20.05 -2.68 -0.97
CA TYR A 136 -19.70 -1.91 0.20
C TYR A 136 -18.85 -0.71 -0.24
N ASP A 137 -19.30 0.50 0.12
CA ASP A 137 -18.63 1.73 -0.25
C ASP A 137 -17.25 1.84 0.40
N THR A 138 -16.30 2.43 -0.32
CA THR A 138 -14.94 2.61 0.16
C THR A 138 -14.87 3.85 1.05
N ASP A 139 -13.97 3.85 2.04
CA ASP A 139 -13.79 4.99 2.92
C ASP A 139 -12.89 6.07 2.32
N GLY A 140 -12.22 5.77 1.20
CA GLY A 140 -11.35 6.68 0.46
C GLY A 140 -10.60 5.98 -0.68
N THR A 141 -9.55 6.64 -1.17
CA THR A 141 -8.59 6.11 -2.14
C THR A 141 -7.13 6.25 -1.64
N THR A 142 -6.20 5.43 -2.14
CA THR A 142 -4.77 5.49 -1.83
C THR A 142 -3.89 5.53 -3.09
N GLY A 143 -2.74 6.22 -2.99
CA GLY A 143 -1.70 6.26 -4.02
C GLY A 143 -2.03 7.10 -5.27
N ILE A 144 -1.17 7.00 -6.29
CA ILE A 144 -1.29 7.77 -7.55
C ILE A 144 -2.44 7.24 -8.45
N ALA A 145 -2.90 6.00 -8.21
CA ALA A 145 -3.91 5.32 -9.03
C ALA A 145 -5.30 5.29 -8.37
N ASP A 146 -5.53 6.06 -7.30
CA ASP A 146 -6.81 6.14 -6.60
C ASP A 146 -7.40 4.78 -6.19
N TYR A 147 -6.55 3.92 -5.61
CA TYR A 147 -6.98 2.58 -5.20
C TYR A 147 -7.99 2.65 -4.07
N PRO A 148 -9.14 1.95 -4.15
CA PRO A 148 -10.11 1.93 -3.08
C PRO A 148 -9.51 1.43 -1.77
N CYS A 149 -9.80 2.12 -0.66
CA CYS A 149 -9.32 1.75 0.66
C CYS A 149 -10.44 1.75 1.71
N TYR A 150 -10.20 1.08 2.84
CA TYR A 150 -11.16 0.96 3.94
C TYR A 150 -10.54 1.35 5.29
N LYS A 151 -11.28 2.07 6.13
CA LYS A 151 -10.83 2.47 7.47
C LYS A 151 -11.03 1.30 8.44
N PRO A 152 -10.03 0.92 9.28
CA PRO A 152 -10.15 -0.21 10.20
C PRO A 152 -11.30 -0.04 11.20
N THR A 153 -11.59 1.21 11.58
CA THR A 153 -12.73 1.55 12.45
C THR A 153 -14.08 1.28 11.79
N SER A 154 -14.23 1.60 10.50
CA SER A 154 -15.44 1.31 9.71
C SER A 154 -15.63 -0.19 9.56
N LEU A 155 -14.55 -0.91 9.20
CA LEU A 155 -14.60 -2.37 9.04
C LEU A 155 -15.04 -3.09 10.32
N LYS A 156 -14.46 -2.67 11.47
CA LYS A 156 -14.80 -3.22 12.79
C LYS A 156 -16.22 -2.86 13.21
N ALA A 157 -16.67 -1.63 12.96
CA ALA A 157 -18.02 -1.18 13.31
C ALA A 157 -19.10 -1.98 12.57
N HIS A 158 -18.82 -2.42 11.34
CA HIS A 158 -19.76 -3.20 10.52
C HIS A 158 -19.59 -4.72 10.67
N GLY A 159 -18.72 -5.18 11.58
CA GLY A 159 -18.60 -6.61 11.89
C GLY A 159 -17.97 -7.43 10.76
N ILE A 160 -17.06 -6.84 10.00
CA ILE A 160 -16.32 -7.55 8.95
C ILE A 160 -15.31 -8.52 9.60
N PRO A 161 -15.24 -9.80 9.16
CA PRO A 161 -14.33 -10.78 9.75
C PRO A 161 -12.84 -10.42 9.57
N ASP A 162 -12.02 -10.69 10.57
CA ASP A 162 -10.56 -10.40 10.55
C ASP A 162 -9.87 -11.00 9.31
N ARG A 163 -10.24 -12.23 8.94
CA ARG A 163 -9.70 -12.91 7.74
C ARG A 163 -9.96 -12.10 6.48
N LEU A 164 -11.11 -11.46 6.37
CA LEU A 164 -11.45 -10.61 5.24
C LEU A 164 -10.70 -9.27 5.32
N THR A 165 -10.58 -8.67 6.49
CA THR A 165 -9.82 -7.41 6.65
C THR A 165 -8.36 -7.51 6.20
N SER A 166 -7.73 -8.70 6.34
CA SER A 166 -6.35 -8.93 5.86
C SER A 166 -6.18 -8.95 4.34
N MET A 167 -7.28 -9.07 3.58
CA MET A 167 -7.28 -9.03 2.11
C MET A 167 -7.56 -7.63 1.56
N LEU A 168 -7.98 -6.69 2.41
CA LEU A 168 -8.41 -5.36 2.00
C LEU A 168 -7.29 -4.34 2.15
N THR A 169 -7.25 -3.39 1.22
CA THR A 169 -6.40 -2.20 1.35
C THR A 169 -6.95 -1.31 2.45
N VAL A 170 -6.15 -1.05 3.47
CA VAL A 170 -6.49 -0.15 4.55
C VAL A 170 -6.23 1.28 4.11
N CYS A 171 -7.16 2.21 4.40
CA CYS A 171 -6.88 3.63 4.19
C CYS A 171 -5.73 4.03 5.10
N GLU A 172 -4.72 4.68 4.52
CA GLU A 172 -3.79 5.45 5.31
C GLU A 172 -4.61 6.41 6.19
N PRO A 173 -4.27 6.55 7.48
CA PRO A 173 -4.91 7.58 8.28
C PRO A 173 -4.73 8.93 7.59
N GLU A 174 -5.64 9.86 7.84
CA GLU A 174 -5.54 11.27 7.41
C GLU A 174 -4.40 11.98 8.17
N SER A 175 -3.21 11.39 8.19
CA SER A 175 -1.94 12.08 8.32
C SER A 175 -1.42 12.21 6.90
N SER A 176 -1.58 13.41 6.35
CA SER A 176 -0.73 13.94 5.31
C SER A 176 0.62 13.23 5.30
N GLY A 177 0.96 12.55 4.19
CA GLY A 177 2.28 12.01 3.98
C GLY A 177 3.33 13.11 4.19
N THR A 178 3.95 13.10 5.37
CA THR A 178 5.07 13.97 5.73
C THR A 178 5.98 13.16 6.64
N ALA A 179 7.06 12.58 6.10
CA ALA A 179 8.19 11.99 6.84
C ALA A 179 7.90 10.89 7.90
N ASP A 180 6.67 10.66 8.34
CA ASP A 180 6.36 9.83 9.51
C ASP A 180 6.40 8.32 9.19
N ASP A 181 6.18 7.91 7.94
CA ASP A 181 6.23 6.48 7.55
C ASP A 181 7.67 5.95 7.40
N GLU A 182 8.62 6.78 6.96
CA GLU A 182 10.05 6.41 6.92
C GLU A 182 10.63 6.26 8.33
N PHE A 183 10.02 6.90 9.32
CA PHE A 183 10.46 6.93 10.71
C PHE A 183 9.51 6.26 11.70
N ALA A 184 8.48 5.53 11.24
CA ALA A 184 7.55 4.83 12.13
C ALA A 184 8.26 3.84 13.08
N TRP A 185 9.42 3.31 12.66
CA TRP A 185 10.29 2.46 13.47
C TRP A 185 10.94 3.20 14.66
N LEU A 186 10.99 4.55 14.66
CA LEU A 186 11.39 5.35 15.83
C LEU A 186 10.40 5.17 17.00
N GLY A 187 9.14 4.84 16.71
CA GLY A 187 8.07 4.81 17.70
C GLY A 187 7.46 6.21 17.92
N PRO A 188 6.68 6.41 19.00
CA PRO A 188 5.77 7.55 19.14
C PRO A 188 6.45 8.93 19.35
N GLY A 189 7.77 9.02 19.21
CA GLY A 189 8.54 10.18 19.62
C GLY A 189 8.50 10.39 21.14
N VAL A 190 9.13 11.47 21.61
CA VAL A 190 9.16 11.81 23.04
C VAL A 190 8.71 13.25 23.23
N GLN A 191 7.79 13.46 24.17
CA GLN A 191 7.31 14.79 24.53
C GLN A 191 8.17 15.40 25.62
N CYS A 192 8.46 16.70 25.51
CA CYS A 192 9.20 17.46 26.54
C CYS A 192 8.26 17.96 27.65
N ASP A 193 7.44 17.07 28.20
CA ASP A 193 6.38 17.34 29.18
C ASP A 193 6.79 17.01 30.63
N GLY A 194 8.10 16.85 30.88
CA GLY A 194 8.64 16.47 32.17
C GLY A 194 8.64 14.97 32.45
N ARG A 195 8.18 14.11 31.52
CA ARG A 195 8.30 12.65 31.66
C ARG A 195 9.75 12.21 31.78
N TYR A 196 9.96 11.02 32.34
CA TYR A 196 11.25 10.39 32.49
C TYR A 196 11.43 9.26 31.48
N ILE A 197 12.63 9.18 30.91
CA ILE A 197 13.06 8.06 30.08
C ILE A 197 14.36 7.47 30.62
N LEU A 198 14.56 6.18 30.38
CA LEU A 198 15.86 5.55 30.55
C LEU A 198 16.53 5.39 29.18
N ILE A 199 17.64 6.08 28.97
CA ILE A 199 18.49 5.89 27.78
C ILE A 199 19.44 4.72 28.06
N VAL A 200 19.22 3.61 27.38
CA VAL A 200 20.05 2.39 27.51
C VAL A 200 21.20 2.37 26.50
N GLU A 201 21.04 3.08 25.38
CA GLU A 201 22.09 3.20 24.37
C GLU A 201 21.97 4.51 23.59
N SER A 202 23.12 5.11 23.26
CA SER A 202 23.20 6.28 22.37
C SER A 202 23.83 5.86 21.05
N VAL A 203 23.02 5.85 20.00
CA VAL A 203 23.44 5.57 18.64
C VAL A 203 24.00 6.86 18.03
N LEU A 204 25.23 6.80 17.53
CA LEU A 204 25.88 7.91 16.84
C LEU A 204 25.81 7.68 15.32
N VAL A 205 25.22 8.63 14.61
CA VAL A 205 25.06 8.62 13.15
C VAL A 205 25.89 9.73 12.54
N GLY A 206 26.92 9.34 11.81
CA GLY A 206 27.74 10.25 11.01
C GLY A 206 27.17 10.51 9.62
N PRO A 207 27.75 11.47 8.88
CA PRO A 207 27.34 11.76 7.51
C PRO A 207 27.40 10.53 6.60
N GLY A 208 26.29 10.22 5.93
CA GLY A 208 26.18 9.08 5.00
C GLY A 208 25.98 7.71 5.67
N GLU A 209 25.91 7.64 7.00
CA GLU A 209 25.54 6.40 7.69
C GLU A 209 24.02 6.22 7.74
N ASN A 210 23.56 4.98 7.64
CA ASN A 210 22.15 4.64 7.74
C ASN A 210 21.71 4.57 9.22
N LEU A 211 20.78 5.44 9.60
CA LEU A 211 20.22 5.49 10.96
C LEU A 211 19.38 4.23 11.26
N PHE A 212 18.55 3.78 10.32
CA PHE A 212 17.66 2.62 10.49
C PHE A 212 18.45 1.37 10.89
N ASP A 213 19.51 1.02 10.17
CA ASP A 213 20.32 -0.17 10.45
C ASP A 213 20.93 -0.12 11.86
N LYS A 214 21.45 1.05 12.25
CA LYS A 214 22.06 1.24 13.57
C LYS A 214 21.04 1.18 14.69
N ALA A 215 19.87 1.78 14.49
CA ALA A 215 18.85 1.82 15.50
C ALA A 215 18.08 0.50 15.62
N ALA A 216 17.87 -0.22 14.52
CA ALA A 216 17.36 -1.59 14.51
C ALA A 216 18.29 -2.54 15.30
N ALA A 217 19.61 -2.41 15.13
CA ALA A 217 20.58 -3.15 15.95
C ALA A 217 20.46 -2.80 17.44
N GLY A 218 20.25 -1.52 17.76
CA GLY A 218 19.98 -1.06 19.12
C GLY A 218 18.70 -1.66 19.71
N GLN A 219 17.59 -1.65 18.97
CA GLN A 219 16.31 -2.22 19.42
C GLN A 219 16.33 -3.75 19.53
N GLN A 220 17.10 -4.45 18.68
CA GLN A 220 17.31 -5.90 18.82
C GLN A 220 18.06 -6.24 20.11
N LYS A 221 19.05 -5.42 20.48
CA LYS A 221 19.79 -5.57 21.74
C LYS A 221 18.93 -5.20 22.96
N TRP A 222 17.99 -4.27 22.79
CA TRP A 222 17.09 -3.79 23.85
C TRP A 222 15.61 -3.98 23.47
N PRO A 223 15.06 -5.22 23.55
CA PRO A 223 13.68 -5.48 23.19
C PRO A 223 12.68 -4.61 23.97
N GLY A 224 11.67 -4.09 23.28
CA GLY A 224 10.65 -3.21 23.84
C GLY A 224 11.08 -1.75 24.05
N SER A 225 12.27 -1.38 23.57
CA SER A 225 12.75 0.00 23.55
C SER A 225 12.20 0.79 22.36
N SER A 226 12.14 2.11 22.51
CA SER A 226 11.82 3.08 21.46
C SER A 226 13.06 3.87 21.06
N VAL A 227 12.99 4.64 19.98
CA VAL A 227 14.09 5.48 19.50
C VAL A 227 13.65 6.93 19.43
N THR A 228 14.52 7.85 19.82
CA THR A 228 14.24 9.28 19.67
C THR A 228 15.50 10.05 19.33
N SER A 229 15.37 11.14 18.58
CA SER A 229 16.49 12.02 18.27
C SER A 229 17.02 12.69 19.53
N GLY A 230 18.33 12.79 19.66
CA GLY A 230 19.03 13.58 20.68
C GLY A 230 18.67 15.07 20.67
N SER A 231 18.03 15.56 19.61
CA SER A 231 17.50 16.92 19.51
C SER A 231 16.04 17.06 19.96
N ALA A 232 15.38 15.99 20.41
CA ALA A 232 13.96 16.02 20.73
C ALA A 232 13.60 17.00 21.87
N CYS A 233 14.45 17.10 22.89
CA CYS A 233 14.31 18.06 24.00
C CYS A 233 15.67 18.66 24.37
N SER A 234 15.68 19.87 24.94
CA SER A 234 16.94 20.52 25.36
C SER A 234 17.72 19.74 26.42
N SER A 235 17.06 18.92 27.25
CA SER A 235 17.69 18.02 28.23
C SER A 235 18.43 16.83 27.59
N MET A 236 18.36 16.69 26.27
CA MET A 236 19.04 15.69 25.48
C MET A 236 20.25 16.28 24.75
N ARG A 237 21.20 15.42 24.41
CA ARG A 237 22.37 15.83 23.65
C ARG A 237 22.13 15.53 22.17
N SER A 238 22.13 16.56 21.34
CA SER A 238 21.88 16.41 19.90
C SER A 238 23.07 15.86 19.12
N THR A 239 24.30 16.23 19.50
CA THR A 239 25.52 15.82 18.77
C THR A 239 26.68 15.45 19.69
N VAL A 240 27.53 14.53 19.21
CA VAL A 240 28.82 14.16 19.81
C VAL A 240 29.84 13.99 18.68
N ASP A 241 30.98 14.67 18.75
CA ASP A 241 32.06 14.59 17.76
C ASP A 241 31.60 14.78 16.29
N GLY A 242 30.62 15.66 16.08
CA GLY A 242 30.04 15.95 14.76
C GLY A 242 29.08 14.87 14.23
N LYS A 243 28.69 13.90 15.06
CA LYS A 243 27.67 12.88 14.76
C LYS A 243 26.37 13.21 15.46
N ASP A 244 25.25 12.92 14.80
CA ASP A 244 23.93 13.03 15.38
C ASP A 244 23.70 11.90 16.39
N VAL A 245 23.12 12.24 17.53
CA VAL A 245 22.84 11.29 18.60
C VAL A 245 21.38 10.85 18.51
N TYR A 246 21.12 9.55 18.63
CA TYR A 246 19.79 8.98 18.81
C TYR A 246 19.78 8.12 20.07
N ALA A 247 18.75 8.25 20.88
CA ALA A 247 18.59 7.49 22.11
C ALA A 247 17.72 6.26 21.86
N ILE A 248 18.23 5.09 22.23
CA ILE A 248 17.43 3.87 22.44
C ILE A 248 16.97 3.90 23.90
N TYR A 249 15.66 3.90 24.13
CA TYR A 249 15.11 4.23 25.45
C TYR A 249 13.89 3.41 25.89
N TYR A 250 13.66 3.36 27.20
CA TYR A 250 12.42 2.91 27.80
C TYR A 250 11.67 4.08 28.44
N ASP A 251 10.36 4.15 28.21
CA ASP A 251 9.50 5.22 28.75
C ASP A 251 9.01 4.89 30.18
N ALA A 252 9.35 5.77 31.12
CA ALA A 252 8.92 5.68 32.51
C ALA A 252 7.70 6.57 32.83
N GLY A 253 7.18 7.33 31.86
CA GLY A 253 6.17 8.36 32.10
C GLY A 253 6.65 9.34 33.17
N HIS A 254 5.77 9.84 34.02
CA HIS A 254 6.12 10.81 35.06
C HIS A 254 6.53 10.17 36.41
N SER A 255 7.07 8.95 36.40
CA SER A 255 7.46 8.24 37.63
C SER A 255 8.99 8.12 37.77
N VAL A 256 9.54 8.79 38.79
CA VAL A 256 10.96 8.66 39.17
C VAL A 256 11.27 7.22 39.62
N ASP A 257 10.41 6.64 40.46
CA ASP A 257 10.62 5.26 40.94
C ASP A 257 10.70 4.26 39.76
N LYS A 258 9.86 4.44 38.74
CA LYS A 258 9.88 3.58 37.55
C LYS A 258 11.18 3.76 36.76
N VAL A 259 11.65 4.99 36.53
CA VAL A 259 12.90 5.21 35.78
C VAL A 259 14.12 4.69 36.54
N CYS A 260 14.14 4.81 37.86
CA CYS A 260 15.22 4.28 38.69
C CYS A 260 15.19 2.75 38.79
N ALA A 261 14.01 2.13 38.84
CA ALA A 261 13.88 0.68 38.73
C ALA A 261 14.38 0.15 37.37
N LEU A 262 14.06 0.86 36.27
CA LEU A 262 14.60 0.54 34.95
C LEU A 262 16.13 0.68 34.93
N LYS A 263 16.69 1.77 35.48
CA LYS A 263 18.13 2.01 35.54
C LYS A 263 18.85 0.94 36.36
N ALA A 264 18.29 0.53 37.49
CA ALA A 264 18.82 -0.56 38.30
C ALA A 264 18.82 -1.90 37.55
N LYS A 265 17.81 -2.14 36.69
CA LYS A 265 17.68 -3.36 35.90
C LYS A 265 18.59 -3.40 34.67
N TYR A 266 18.66 -2.31 33.92
CA TYR A 266 19.29 -2.27 32.60
C TYR A 266 20.59 -1.46 32.53
N GLY A 267 20.92 -0.71 33.59
CA GLY A 267 21.97 0.30 33.55
C GLY A 267 21.52 1.54 32.77
N GLY A 268 22.47 2.27 32.19
CA GLY A 268 22.18 3.43 31.34
C GLY A 268 22.02 4.75 32.10
N ASN A 269 21.43 5.75 31.43
CA ASN A 269 21.28 7.11 31.94
C ASN A 269 19.79 7.50 32.00
N ALA A 270 19.27 7.77 33.19
CA ALA A 270 17.90 8.26 33.30
C ALA A 270 17.87 9.76 33.04
N ARG A 271 16.79 10.24 32.43
CA ARG A 271 16.64 11.63 32.01
C ARG A 271 15.21 12.11 32.19
N SER A 272 15.07 13.35 32.65
CA SER A 272 13.82 14.10 32.50
C SER A 272 13.78 14.74 31.11
N MET A 273 12.64 14.63 30.43
CA MET A 273 12.40 15.22 29.12
C MET A 273 11.85 16.63 29.30
N ASN A 274 12.73 17.62 29.22
CA ASN A 274 12.41 19.02 29.46
C ASN A 274 13.20 19.96 28.54
N ASN A 275 12.75 21.21 28.48
CA ASN A 275 13.37 22.25 27.65
C ASN A 275 14.36 23.14 28.41
N ALA A 276 14.68 22.81 29.66
CA ALA A 276 15.58 23.62 30.50
C ALA A 276 17.08 23.31 30.28
N GLY A 277 17.40 22.27 29.49
CA GLY A 277 18.79 21.84 29.33
C GLY A 277 19.35 21.16 30.58
N ASP A 278 18.48 20.61 31.43
CA ASP A 278 18.91 19.88 32.62
C ASP A 278 19.31 18.45 32.23
N PHE A 279 20.59 18.16 32.42
CA PHE A 279 21.20 16.87 32.12
C PHE A 279 21.34 15.96 33.34
N SER A 280 20.66 16.27 34.45
CA SER A 280 20.73 15.51 35.68
C SER A 280 20.09 14.13 35.55
N ASP A 281 20.70 13.15 36.21
CA ASP A 281 20.09 11.85 36.42
C ASP A 281 19.16 11.95 37.64
N PRO A 282 17.86 11.61 37.53
CA PRO A 282 16.92 11.65 38.65
C PRO A 282 17.14 10.50 39.66
N CYS A 283 18.06 9.59 39.35
CA CYS A 283 18.53 8.49 40.17
C CYS A 283 20.02 8.70 40.52
#